data_AF-A0A0G4MRN3-F1
#
_entry.id   AF-A0A0G4MRN3-F1
#
_cell.length_a   1.000
_cell.length_b   1.000
_cell.length_c   1.000
_cell.angle_alpha   90.00
_cell.angle_beta   90.00
_cell.angle_gamma   90.00
#
_symmetry.space_group_name_H-M   'P 1'
#
loop_
_entity.id
_entity.type
_entity.pdbx_description
1 polymer ?
#
loop_
_entity_poly.entity_id
_entity_poly.type
_entity_poly.pdbx_seq_one_letter_code
_entity_poly.pdbx_strand_id
1 'polypeptide(L)'
;MSYRLNTQVKPLIWVECLVESHSGSRVEYMLKAKAQFKRRSTANNVEIIVPVPDDADTPRFRTNIGAVHYAPEQSAIVWKIKQ
;
A
#
# COMPACT_ATOMS: atom_id res chain seq x y z
N MET A 1 14.89 -28.53 -8.45
CA MET A 1 15.82 -28.16 -7.37
C MET A 1 15.29 -26.92 -6.70
N SER A 2 15.11 -26.94 -5.38
CA SER A 2 14.64 -25.80 -4.59
C SER A 2 15.72 -25.45 -3.58
N TYR A 3 16.16 -24.19 -3.55
CA TYR A 3 17.16 -23.71 -2.60
C TYR A 3 16.63 -22.49 -1.85
N ARG A 4 17.18 -22.26 -0.65
CA ARG A 4 16.86 -21.10 0.19
C ARG A 4 18.14 -20.30 0.45
N LEU A 5 18.13 -19.03 0.07
CA LEU A 5 19.22 -18.09 0.34
C LEU A 5 18.86 -17.25 1.57
N ASN A 6 19.68 -17.28 2.61
CA ASN A 6 19.59 -16.39 3.77
C ASN A 6 20.57 -15.21 3.62
N THR A 7 20.42 -14.45 2.55
CA THR A 7 21.14 -13.18 2.38
C THR A 7 20.22 -12.01 2.73
N GLN A 8 20.75 -11.01 3.41
CA GLN A 8 19.98 -9.84 3.81
C GLN A 8 19.79 -8.92 2.59
N VAL A 9 18.63 -9.06 1.94
CA VAL A 9 18.25 -8.23 0.80
C VAL A 9 17.39 -7.06 1.23
N LYS A 10 17.61 -5.92 0.59
CA LYS A 10 16.75 -4.75 0.76
C LYS A 10 15.41 -5.03 0.02
N PRO A 11 14.25 -4.76 0.65
CA PRO A 11 12.97 -4.95 -0.02
C PRO A 11 12.84 -4.06 -1.26
N LEU A 12 12.32 -4.62 -2.35
CA LEU A 12 12.20 -3.92 -3.63
C LEU A 12 11.18 -2.78 -3.60
N ILE A 13 10.15 -2.92 -2.77
CA ILE A 13 9.12 -1.90 -2.53
C ILE A 13 9.08 -1.69 -1.03
N TRP A 14 9.28 -0.45 -0.61
CA TRP A 14 9.18 -0.04 0.78
C TRP A 14 7.98 0.87 0.95
N VAL A 15 7.06 0.54 1.85
CA VAL A 15 5.86 1.33 2.09
C VAL A 15 5.94 1.91 3.50
N GLU A 16 5.91 3.23 3.59
CA GLU A 16 5.74 3.95 4.85
C GLU A 16 4.26 4.29 5.01
N CYS A 17 3.69 3.95 6.17
CA CYS A 17 2.32 4.25 6.52
C CYS A 17 2.31 5.12 7.77
N LEU A 18 1.59 6.24 7.71
CA LEU A 18 1.34 7.10 8.85
C LEU A 18 -0.17 7.19 9.02
N VAL A 19 -0.62 6.84 10.23
CA VAL A 19 -2.03 6.78 10.60
C VAL A 19 -2.28 7.86 11.63
N GLU A 20 -3.14 8.82 11.29
CA GLU A 20 -3.60 9.85 12.22
C GLU A 20 -5.05 9.61 12.57
N SER A 21 -5.31 9.30 13.83
CA SER A 21 -6.66 9.16 14.37
C SER A 21 -7.10 10.47 14.98
N HIS A 22 -8.09 11.14 14.38
CA HIS A 22 -8.77 12.27 14.99
C HIS A 22 -9.87 11.73 15.91
N SER A 23 -9.77 12.05 17.19
CA SER A 23 -10.64 11.56 18.27
C SER A 23 -12.12 11.52 17.86
N GLY A 24 -12.60 10.32 17.52
CA GLY A 24 -14.02 9.98 17.32
C GLY A 24 -14.64 10.32 15.96
N SER A 25 -13.91 10.90 15.00
CA SER A 25 -14.53 11.33 13.73
C SER A 25 -13.91 10.74 12.48
N ARG A 26 -12.57 10.67 12.37
CA ARG A 26 -11.89 10.32 11.13
C ARG A 26 -10.55 9.67 11.40
N VAL A 27 -10.17 8.74 10.52
CA VAL A 27 -8.83 8.18 10.46
C VAL A 27 -8.22 8.55 9.11
N GLU A 28 -7.07 9.22 9.14
CA GLU A 28 -6.33 9.60 7.94
C GLU A 28 -5.14 8.66 7.74
N TYR A 29 -5.04 8.08 6.54
CA TYR A 29 -3.94 7.21 6.14
C TYR A 29 -3.06 7.92 5.13
N MET A 30 -1.82 8.21 5.51
CA MET A 30 -0.80 8.73 4.61
C MET A 30 0.18 7.61 4.23
N LEU A 31 0.11 7.20 2.96
CA LEU A 31 0.93 6.12 2.42
C LEU A 31 2.00 6.68 1.49
N LYS A 32 3.27 6.28 1.70
CA LYS A 32 4.39 6.60 0.82
C LYS A 32 5.07 5.32 0.37
N ALA A 33 4.89 4.97 -0.90
CA ALA A 33 5.61 3.86 -1.53
C ALA A 33 6.92 4.35 -2.15
N LYS A 34 8.03 3.67 -1.84
CA LYS A 34 9.37 3.90 -2.38
C LYS A 34 9.84 2.63 -3.09
N ALA A 35 10.09 2.75 -4.40
CA ALA A 35 10.78 1.73 -5.17
C ALA A 35 12.28 1.73 -4.86
N GLN A 36 12.85 0.55 -4.58
CA GLN A 36 14.27 0.37 -4.26
C GLN A 36 14.99 -0.53 -5.28
N PHE A 37 14.51 -0.52 -6.52
CA PHE A 37 15.16 -1.15 -7.65
C PHE A 37 15.85 -0.12 -8.55
N LYS A 38 16.69 -0.61 -9.47
CA LYS A 38 17.38 0.26 -10.44
C LYS A 38 16.33 0.99 -11.30
N ARG A 39 16.57 2.25 -11.65
CA ARG A 39 15.66 3.07 -12.48
C ARG A 39 15.18 2.43 -13.80
N ARG A 40 15.96 1.51 -14.36
CA ARG A 40 15.64 0.81 -15.62
C ARG A 40 14.71 -0.39 -15.42
N SER A 41 14.63 -0.88 -14.18
CA SER A 41 13.71 -1.94 -13.79
C SER A 41 12.37 -1.33 -13.47
N THR A 42 11.31 -2.03 -13.81
CA THR A 42 9.94 -1.58 -13.54
C THR A 42 9.15 -2.72 -12.92
N ALA A 43 8.28 -2.38 -11.98
CA ALA A 43 7.47 -3.36 -11.27
C ALA A 43 6.07 -3.37 -11.88
N ASN A 44 5.64 -4.55 -12.36
CA ASN A 44 4.32 -4.74 -12.94
C ASN A 44 3.37 -5.32 -11.89
N ASN A 45 2.08 -4.99 -12.02
CA ASN A 45 1.01 -5.51 -11.18
C ASN A 45 1.26 -5.32 -9.67
N VAL A 46 1.67 -4.12 -9.29
CA VAL A 46 1.91 -3.76 -7.89
C VAL A 46 0.57 -3.44 -7.23
N GLU A 47 0.21 -4.25 -6.24
CA GLU A 47 -0.96 -4.05 -5.40
C GLU A 47 -0.50 -3.90 -3.95
N ILE A 48 -0.90 -2.78 -3.32
CA ILE A 48 -0.62 -2.49 -1.91
C ILE A 48 -1.95 -2.57 -1.17
N ILE A 49 -2.07 -3.54 -0.28
CA ILE A 49 -3.27 -3.76 0.53
C ILE A 49 -3.02 -3.15 1.90
N VAL A 50 -3.87 -2.19 2.28
CA VAL A 50 -3.80 -1.51 3.56
C VAL A 50 -5.05 -1.84 4.36
N PRO A 51 -4.94 -2.57 5.47
CA PRO A 51 -6.09 -2.91 6.30
C PRO A 51 -6.63 -1.64 6.95
N VAL A 52 -7.95 -1.52 6.97
CA VAL A 52 -8.67 -0.44 7.66
C VAL A 52 -9.68 -1.02 8.64
N PRO A 53 -10.08 -0.25 9.66
CA PRO A 53 -11.18 -0.59 10.54
C PRO A 53 -12.49 -0.89 9.78
N ASP A 54 -13.28 -1.81 10.32
CA ASP A 54 -14.57 -2.24 9.75
C ASP A 54 -15.65 -1.14 9.80
N ASP A 55 -15.44 -0.07 10.58
CA ASP A 55 -16.37 1.07 10.73
C ASP A 55 -16.19 2.17 9.66
N ALA A 56 -15.40 1.89 8.61
CA ALA A 56 -15.17 2.83 7.51
C ALA A 56 -16.41 3.00 6.61
N ASP A 57 -17.20 4.05 6.87
CA ASP A 57 -18.45 4.34 6.14
C ASP A 57 -18.23 5.20 4.87
N THR A 58 -17.32 6.18 4.91
CA THR A 58 -17.09 7.12 3.80
C THR A 58 -15.61 7.33 3.48
N PRO A 59 -14.97 6.38 2.76
CA PRO A 59 -13.57 6.52 2.41
C PRO A 59 -13.37 7.59 1.32
N ARG A 60 -12.45 8.53 1.55
CA ARG A 60 -12.02 9.51 0.54
C ARG A 60 -10.58 9.24 0.15
N PHE A 61 -10.37 9.08 -1.16
CA PHE A 61 -9.05 8.75 -1.70
C PHE A 61 -8.45 9.95 -2.43
N ARG A 62 -7.18 10.21 -2.16
CA ARG A 62 -6.35 11.12 -2.95
C ARG A 62 -5.04 10.42 -3.28
N THR A 63 -4.84 10.11 -4.55
CA THR A 63 -3.62 9.44 -5.03
C THR A 63 -2.95 10.21 -6.15
N ASN A 64 -1.62 10.18 -6.17
CA ASN A 64 -0.84 10.79 -7.24
C ASN A 64 -0.62 9.81 -8.41
N ILE A 65 -0.48 8.51 -8.11
CA ILE A 65 -0.17 7.47 -9.08
C ILE A 65 -1.08 6.27 -8.86
N GLY A 66 -1.58 5.68 -9.94
CA GLY A 66 -2.42 4.49 -9.90
C GLY A 66 -3.87 4.77 -9.48
N ALA A 67 -4.58 3.71 -9.11
CA ALA A 67 -5.97 3.75 -8.68
C ALA A 67 -6.11 3.11 -7.30
N VAL A 68 -6.94 3.69 -6.45
CA VAL A 68 -7.28 3.14 -5.14
C VAL A 68 -8.75 2.79 -5.13
N HIS A 69 -9.06 1.61 -4.59
CA HIS A 69 -10.43 1.21 -4.30
C HIS A 69 -10.54 0.67 -2.88
N TYR A 70 -11.71 0.85 -2.28
CA TYR A 70 -12.05 0.15 -1.06
C TYR A 70 -12.53 -1.26 -1.40
N ALA A 71 -11.99 -2.27 -0.73
CA ALA A 71 -12.41 -3.66 -0.79
C ALA A 71 -13.09 -4.01 0.54
N PRO A 72 -14.41 -3.76 0.68
CA PRO A 72 -15.14 -4.00 1.92
C PRO A 72 -15.14 -5.49 2.31
N GLU A 73 -15.02 -6.41 1.35
CA GLU A 73 -14.95 -7.84 1.60
C GLU A 73 -13.65 -8.29 2.31
N GLN A 74 -12.61 -7.44 2.30
CA GLN A 74 -11.34 -7.68 2.99
C GLN A 74 -11.07 -6.65 4.09
N SER A 75 -12.02 -5.74 4.35
CA SER A 75 -11.82 -4.57 5.22
C SER A 75 -10.51 -3.85 4.92
N ALA A 76 -10.23 -3.64 3.63
CA ALA A 76 -8.94 -3.13 3.19
C ALA A 76 -9.06 -2.14 2.04
N ILE A 77 -8.15 -1.18 2.02
CA ILE A 77 -7.92 -0.30 0.89
C ILE A 77 -6.89 -0.98 -0.01
N VAL A 78 -7.22 -1.17 -1.28
CA VAL A 78 -6.29 -1.72 -2.27
C VAL A 78 -5.84 -0.59 -3.17
N TRP A 79 -4.54 -0.35 -3.17
CA TRP A 79 -3.89 0.59 -4.06
C TRP A 79 -3.18 -0.16 -5.19
N LYS A 80 -3.71 -0.02 -6.41
CA LYS A 80 -3.16 -0.62 -7.62
C LYS A 80 -2.33 0.40 -8.37
N ILE A 81 -1.04 0.12 -8.51
CA ILE A 81 -0.12 0.94 -9.30
C ILE A 81 0.02 0.25 -10.66
N LYS A 82 -0.61 0.86 -11.68
CA LYS A 82 -0.39 0.52 -13.08
C LYS A 82 0.71 1.44 -13.62
N GLN A 83 1.70 0.84 -14.27
CA GLN A 83 2.71 1.56 -15.04
C GLN A 83 2.14 1.96 -16.40
#